data_AF-A0A1Q7W663-F1
#
_entry.id   AF-A0A1Q7W663-F1
#
_cell.length_a   1.000
_cell.length_b   1.000
_cell.length_c   1.000
_cell.angle_alpha   90.00
_cell.angle_beta   90.00
_cell.angle_gamma   90.00
#
_symmetry.space_group_name_H-M   'P 1'
#
loop_
_entity.id
_entity.type
_entity.pdbx_description
1 polymer ?
#
loop_
_entity_poly.entity_id
_entity_poly.type
_entity_poly.pdbx_seq_one_letter_code
_entity_poly.pdbx_strand_id
1 'polypeptide(L)'
;MSNQSAIRPRTELPLRRDEWELLVRLPGRVVVAATSAEADSARRTVVEGLAGIDAIAAGRASASRLVRDVVAAIYAETGAEEPAAEEFHDRSAGIAEVLDACRTVGRLLRTRAGREDRDAYRHWLEAIAARVCQASRSGGVLGLGGPLVSPAEQRFLADLGAAFDG
;
A
#
# COMPACT_ATOMS: atom_id res chain seq x y z
N MET A 1 -16.75 33.58 10.24
CA MET A 1 -16.50 32.32 9.49
C MET A 1 -15.79 31.34 10.41
N SER A 2 -16.42 30.20 10.68
CA SER A 2 -15.95 29.19 11.63
C SER A 2 -14.71 28.47 11.09
N ASN A 3 -13.60 28.60 11.81
CA ASN A 3 -12.34 27.91 11.57
C ASN A 3 -12.47 26.46 12.06
N GLN A 4 -12.94 25.56 11.21
CA GLN A 4 -13.09 24.15 11.56
C GLN A 4 -11.72 23.48 11.43
N SER A 5 -10.95 23.51 12.53
CA SER A 5 -9.74 22.70 12.68
C SER A 5 -10.16 21.23 12.65
N ALA A 6 -9.97 20.56 11.51
CA ALA A 6 -10.08 19.12 11.43
C ALA A 6 -9.09 18.51 12.43
N ILE A 7 -9.62 17.92 13.49
CA ILE A 7 -8.85 17.26 14.53
C ILE A 7 -8.24 16.01 13.90
N ARG A 8 -7.01 16.13 13.40
CA ARG A 8 -6.22 14.97 12.98
C ARG A 8 -5.99 14.08 14.21
N PRO A 9 -6.11 12.75 14.11
CA PRO A 9 -5.65 11.86 15.16
C PRO A 9 -4.15 12.15 15.36
N ARG A 10 -3.80 12.60 16.57
CA ARG A 10 -2.42 12.87 16.95
C ARG A 10 -1.75 11.52 17.14
N THR A 11 -1.08 11.00 16.12
CA THR A 11 -0.13 9.92 16.31
C THR A 11 0.91 10.45 17.31
N GLU A 12 1.07 9.80 18.46
CA GLU A 12 2.04 10.22 19.50
C GLU A 12 3.51 10.02 19.08
N LEU A 13 3.71 9.51 17.86
CA LEU A 13 5.02 9.27 17.27
C LEU A 13 5.62 10.59 16.77
N PRO A 14 6.94 10.83 16.99
CA PRO A 14 7.64 12.03 16.57
C PRO A 14 7.95 12.00 15.05
N LEU A 15 6.91 11.94 14.22
CA LEU A 15 7.00 11.99 12.77
C LEU A 15 6.78 13.43 12.29
N ARG A 16 7.61 13.85 11.33
CA ARG A 16 7.40 15.11 10.59
C ARG A 16 6.23 14.96 9.61
N ARG A 17 5.73 16.08 9.09
CA ARG A 17 4.58 16.08 8.16
C ARG A 17 4.89 15.31 6.87
N ASP A 18 6.04 15.56 6.27
CA ASP A 18 6.52 14.88 5.06
C ASP A 18 6.72 13.38 5.28
N GLU A 19 7.29 13.01 6.43
CA GLU A 19 7.43 11.63 6.88
C GLU A 19 6.06 10.95 7.01
N TRP A 20 5.09 11.62 7.63
CA TRP A 20 3.73 11.12 7.76
C TRP A 20 3.00 10.99 6.42
N GLU A 21 3.10 11.98 5.54
CA GLU A 21 2.50 11.95 4.22
C GLU A 21 3.03 10.79 3.38
N LEU A 22 4.33 10.46 3.51
CA LEU A 22 4.92 9.28 2.88
C LEU A 22 4.24 7.99 3.37
N LEU A 23 4.02 7.85 4.67
CA LEU A 23 3.33 6.68 5.25
C LEU A 23 1.87 6.57 4.80
N VAL A 24 1.18 7.70 4.61
CA VAL A 24 -0.23 7.74 4.19
C VAL A 24 -0.39 7.40 2.71
N ARG A 25 0.52 7.87 1.86
CA ARG A 25 0.47 7.62 0.40
C ARG A 25 0.95 6.22 0.01
N LEU A 26 1.90 5.65 0.74
CA LEU A 26 2.56 4.41 0.36
C LEU A 26 1.62 3.20 0.14
N PRO A 27 0.57 2.96 0.96
CA PRO A 27 -0.37 1.86 0.74
C PRO A 27 -1.06 1.93 -0.63
N GLY A 28 -1.49 3.12 -1.05
CA GLY A 28 -2.08 3.32 -2.39
C GLY A 28 -1.07 3.04 -3.51
N ARG A 29 0.17 3.53 -3.36
CA ARG A 29 1.25 3.25 -4.32
C ARG A 29 1.59 1.76 -4.42
N VAL A 30 1.52 1.03 -3.31
CA VAL A 30 1.69 -0.43 -3.29
C VAL A 30 0.58 -1.14 -4.06
N VAL A 31 -0.68 -0.69 -3.97
CA VAL A 31 -1.77 -1.22 -4.81
C VAL A 31 -1.45 -1.02 -6.29
N VAL A 32 -1.06 0.19 -6.69
CA VAL A 32 -0.70 0.49 -8.08
C VAL A 32 0.47 -0.36 -8.56
N ALA A 33 1.52 -0.53 -7.75
CA ALA A 33 2.66 -1.40 -8.04
C ALA A 33 2.28 -2.88 -8.17
N ALA A 34 1.44 -3.38 -7.27
CA ALA A 34 0.95 -4.76 -7.33
C ALA A 34 0.16 -5.03 -8.60
N THR A 35 -0.78 -4.14 -8.97
CA THR A 35 -1.53 -4.28 -10.23
C THR A 35 -0.65 -4.12 -11.47
N SER A 36 0.45 -3.38 -11.33
CA SER A 36 1.40 -3.17 -12.41
C SER A 36 2.46 -4.27 -12.51
N ALA A 37 2.55 -5.21 -11.56
CA ALA A 37 3.61 -6.22 -11.54
C ALA A 37 3.58 -7.14 -12.78
N GLU A 38 2.39 -7.46 -13.29
CA GLU A 38 2.23 -8.21 -14.54
C GLU A 38 2.35 -7.33 -15.78
N ALA A 39 3.13 -7.77 -16.77
CA ALA A 39 3.28 -7.03 -18.04
C ALA A 39 1.98 -6.98 -18.84
N ASP A 40 1.22 -8.09 -18.83
CA ASP A 40 -0.06 -8.27 -19.53
C ASP A 40 -1.26 -7.69 -18.76
N SER A 41 -1.00 -6.94 -17.67
CA SER A 41 -2.01 -6.19 -16.91
C SER A 41 -2.60 -4.99 -17.66
N ALA A 42 -2.56 -5.02 -19.00
CA ALA A 42 -3.23 -4.05 -19.88
C ALA A 42 -4.74 -3.90 -19.57
N ARG A 43 -5.30 -4.83 -18.77
CA ARG A 43 -6.54 -4.61 -18.03
C ARG A 43 -6.22 -4.48 -16.54
N ARG A 44 -5.91 -3.27 -16.09
CA ARG A 44 -6.05 -2.91 -14.67
C ARG A 44 -7.51 -3.14 -14.31
N THR A 45 -7.81 -4.20 -13.59
CA THR A 45 -9.21 -4.57 -13.34
C THR A 45 -9.74 -3.76 -12.17
N VAL A 46 -11.01 -3.36 -12.28
CA VAL A 46 -11.74 -2.75 -11.14
C VAL A 46 -11.70 -3.67 -9.92
N VAL A 47 -11.67 -5.00 -10.14
CA VAL A 47 -11.60 -6.03 -9.08
C VAL A 47 -10.29 -5.95 -8.29
N GLU A 48 -9.15 -5.80 -8.95
CA GLU A 48 -7.85 -5.61 -8.29
C GLU A 48 -7.81 -4.32 -7.47
N GLY A 49 -8.35 -3.23 -8.04
CA GLY A 49 -8.45 -1.95 -7.33
C GLY A 49 -9.30 -2.03 -6.07
N LEU A 50 -10.49 -2.64 -6.17
CA LEU A 50 -11.38 -2.87 -5.02
C LEU A 50 -10.74 -3.78 -3.97
N ALA A 51 -10.05 -4.84 -4.39
CA ALA A 51 -9.32 -5.72 -3.48
C ALA A 51 -8.21 -4.96 -2.71
N GLY A 52 -7.52 -4.03 -3.38
CA GLY A 52 -6.55 -3.14 -2.75
C GLY A 52 -7.19 -2.21 -1.72
N ILE A 53 -8.32 -1.58 -2.06
CA ILE A 53 -9.08 -0.70 -1.15
C ILE A 53 -9.56 -1.48 0.08
N ASP A 54 -10.12 -2.68 -0.11
CA ASP A 54 -10.57 -3.54 0.98
C ASP A 54 -9.40 -3.98 1.89
N ALA A 55 -8.23 -4.27 1.32
CA ALA A 55 -7.04 -4.63 2.09
C ALA A 55 -6.47 -3.43 2.87
N ILE A 56 -6.54 -2.21 2.32
CA ILE A 56 -6.22 -0.98 3.06
C ILE A 56 -7.20 -0.80 4.22
N ALA A 57 -8.51 -0.94 3.95
CA ALA A 57 -9.57 -0.88 4.95
C ALA A 57 -9.41 -1.90 6.09
N ALA A 58 -8.88 -3.08 5.82
CA ALA A 58 -8.61 -4.12 6.83
C ALA A 58 -7.62 -3.65 7.91
N GLY A 59 -6.75 -2.67 7.60
CA GLY A 59 -5.82 -2.09 8.58
C GLY A 59 -6.50 -1.42 9.78
N ARG A 60 -7.80 -1.07 9.70
CA ARG A 60 -8.59 -0.57 10.85
C ARG A 60 -8.65 -1.57 12.02
N ALA A 61 -8.54 -2.86 11.73
CA ALA A 61 -8.55 -3.94 12.73
C ALA A 61 -7.14 -4.32 13.21
N SER A 62 -6.08 -3.65 12.73
CA SER A 62 -4.70 -3.95 13.13
C SER A 62 -4.49 -3.72 14.63
N ALA A 63 -3.62 -4.53 15.25
CA ALA A 63 -3.18 -4.32 16.63
C ALA A 63 -2.27 -3.09 16.77
N SER A 64 -1.53 -2.71 15.72
CA SER A 64 -0.68 -1.51 15.71
C SER A 64 -1.53 -0.25 15.57
N ARG A 65 -1.34 0.70 16.50
CA ARG A 65 -1.98 2.01 16.44
C ARG A 65 -1.53 2.79 15.20
N LEU A 66 -0.25 2.70 14.83
CA LEU A 66 0.27 3.37 13.64
C LEU A 66 -0.53 2.98 12.40
N VAL A 67 -0.77 1.69 12.17
CA VAL A 67 -1.52 1.21 11.01
C VAL A 67 -2.96 1.76 11.03
N ARG A 68 -3.62 1.74 12.20
CA ARG A 68 -4.97 2.29 12.34
C ARG A 68 -5.02 3.81 12.05
N ASP A 69 -4.04 4.56 12.55
CA ASP A 69 -3.93 6.00 12.34
C ASP A 69 -3.68 6.34 10.87
N VAL A 70 -2.82 5.56 10.18
CA VAL A 70 -2.57 5.72 8.74
C VAL A 70 -3.85 5.48 7.94
N VAL A 71 -4.60 4.42 8.24
CA VAL A 71 -5.88 4.16 7.57
C VAL A 71 -6.86 5.30 7.81
N ALA A 72 -6.99 5.78 9.04
CA ALA A 72 -7.86 6.92 9.35
C ALA A 72 -7.47 8.17 8.54
N ALA A 73 -6.17 8.45 8.36
CA ALA A 73 -5.70 9.57 7.55
C ALA A 73 -6.01 9.41 6.06
N ILE A 74 -5.82 8.21 5.48
CA ILE A 74 -6.17 7.93 4.07
C ILE A 74 -7.64 8.28 3.80
N TYR A 75 -8.55 7.82 4.67
CA TYR A 75 -9.97 8.08 4.50
C TYR A 75 -10.39 9.51 4.85
N ALA A 76 -9.62 10.24 5.67
CA ALA A 76 -9.86 11.64 5.94
C ALA A 76 -9.49 12.54 4.74
N GLU A 77 -8.45 12.16 3.97
CA GLU A 77 -8.01 12.89 2.77
C GLU A 77 -8.89 12.60 1.55
N THR A 78 -9.42 11.37 1.44
CA THR A 78 -10.28 10.96 0.30
C THR A 78 -11.61 11.75 0.25
N GLY A 79 -12.03 12.38 1.34
CA GLY A 79 -13.20 13.26 1.35
C GLY A 79 -12.97 14.65 0.72
N ALA A 80 -11.73 14.99 0.36
CA ALA A 80 -11.35 16.34 -0.07
C ALA A 80 -11.00 16.47 -1.57
N GLU A 81 -10.53 15.41 -2.23
CA GLU A 81 -10.18 15.38 -3.66
C GLU A 81 -10.39 13.96 -4.23
N GLU A 82 -10.86 13.85 -5.48
CA GLU A 82 -10.90 12.56 -6.16
C GLU A 82 -9.47 12.03 -6.34
N PRO A 83 -9.16 10.78 -5.91
CA PRO A 83 -7.85 10.23 -6.11
C PRO A 83 -7.62 10.07 -7.61
N ALA A 84 -6.71 10.88 -8.17
CA ALA A 84 -6.19 10.62 -9.50
C ALA A 84 -5.58 9.21 -9.48
N ALA A 85 -6.06 8.34 -10.37
CA ALA A 85 -5.47 7.02 -10.53
C ALA A 85 -4.02 7.22 -10.97
N GLU A 86 -3.06 7.06 -10.05
CA GLU A 86 -1.65 7.05 -10.42
C GLU A 86 -1.44 5.92 -11.43
N GLU A 87 -0.95 6.28 -12.62
CA GLU A 87 -0.52 5.34 -13.64
C GLU A 87 0.98 5.48 -13.82
N PHE A 88 1.71 4.37 -13.81
CA PHE A 88 3.12 4.40 -14.13
C PHE A 88 3.30 4.53 -15.64
N HIS A 89 3.85 5.66 -16.08
CA HIS A 89 4.30 5.82 -17.47
C HIS A 89 5.39 4.81 -17.84
N ASP A 90 6.31 4.55 -16.91
CA ASP A 90 7.25 3.43 -16.94
C ASP A 90 6.99 2.53 -15.73
N ARG A 91 6.38 1.37 -15.98
CA ARG A 91 6.05 0.36 -14.97
C ARG A 91 7.26 -0.05 -14.14
N SER A 92 8.40 -0.27 -14.77
CA SER A 92 9.59 -0.78 -14.10
C SER A 92 10.19 0.26 -13.15
N ALA A 93 10.28 1.51 -13.63
CA ALA A 93 10.72 2.64 -12.81
C ALA A 93 9.74 2.90 -11.66
N GLY A 94 8.43 2.89 -11.94
CA GLY A 94 7.40 3.09 -10.93
C GLY A 94 7.42 2.05 -9.81
N ILE A 95 7.54 0.76 -10.15
CA ILE A 95 7.69 -0.31 -9.15
C ILE A 95 8.97 -0.13 -8.34
N ALA A 96 10.09 0.21 -8.98
CA ALA A 96 11.36 0.45 -8.29
C ALA A 96 11.27 1.63 -7.30
N GLU A 97 10.60 2.71 -7.66
CA GLU A 97 10.33 3.86 -6.79
C GLU A 97 9.47 3.50 -5.59
N VAL A 98 8.45 2.67 -5.76
CA VAL A 98 7.62 2.19 -4.64
C VAL A 98 8.44 1.32 -3.69
N LEU A 99 9.26 0.42 -4.21
CA LEU A 99 10.16 -0.39 -3.39
C LEU A 99 11.20 0.47 -2.63
N ASP A 100 11.70 1.55 -3.24
CA ASP A 100 12.60 2.49 -2.55
C ASP A 100 11.88 3.30 -1.45
N ALA A 101 10.64 3.71 -1.71
CA ALA A 101 9.79 4.32 -0.70
C ALA A 101 9.53 3.36 0.48
N CYS A 102 9.29 2.07 0.21
CA CYS A 102 9.18 1.04 1.24
C CYS A 102 10.45 0.93 2.09
N ARG A 103 11.65 0.90 1.47
CA ARG A 103 12.93 0.91 2.20
C ARG A 103 13.07 2.15 3.08
N THR A 104 12.71 3.31 2.55
CA THR A 104 12.77 4.58 3.27
C THR A 104 11.84 4.59 4.48
N VAL A 105 10.59 4.14 4.31
CA VAL A 105 9.63 4.00 5.42
C VAL A 105 10.08 2.96 6.43
N GLY A 106 10.64 1.82 5.99
CA GLY A 106 11.19 0.80 6.89
C GLY A 106 12.29 1.35 7.81
N ARG A 107 13.25 2.09 7.25
CA ARG A 107 14.31 2.76 8.03
C ARG A 107 13.75 3.84 8.95
N LEU A 108 12.81 4.64 8.46
CA LEU A 108 12.16 5.71 9.22
C LEU A 108 11.43 5.14 10.45
N LEU A 109 10.57 4.14 10.25
CA LEU A 109 9.79 3.51 11.31
C LEU A 109 10.68 2.81 12.33
N ARG A 110 11.71 2.09 11.88
CA ARG A 110 12.70 1.50 12.81
C ARG A 110 13.35 2.55 13.71
N THR A 111 13.64 3.74 13.17
CA THR A 111 14.32 4.81 13.89
C THR A 111 13.39 5.62 14.80
N ARG A 112 12.13 5.84 14.38
CA ARG A 112 11.21 6.80 15.04
C ARG A 112 10.07 6.18 15.82
N ALA A 113 9.65 4.96 15.47
CA ALA A 113 8.51 4.27 16.08
C ALA A 113 8.91 2.96 16.77
N GLY A 114 9.93 2.28 16.25
CA GLY A 114 10.44 1.02 16.77
C GLY A 114 10.15 -0.16 15.85
N ARG A 115 10.67 -1.33 16.23
CA ARG A 115 10.62 -2.54 15.40
C ARG A 115 9.20 -3.10 15.24
N GLU A 116 8.40 -3.05 16.30
CA GLU A 116 7.03 -3.58 16.31
C GLU A 116 6.13 -2.86 15.32
N ASP A 117 6.10 -1.52 15.36
CA ASP A 117 5.31 -0.72 14.41
C ASP A 117 5.82 -0.85 12.97
N ARG A 118 7.15 -0.93 12.78
CA ARG A 118 7.74 -1.18 11.47
C ARG A 118 7.32 -2.55 10.90
N ASP A 119 7.32 -3.58 11.73
CA ASP A 119 6.90 -4.93 11.31
C ASP A 119 5.40 -5.00 11.06
N ALA A 120 4.57 -4.39 11.90
CA ALA A 120 3.12 -4.35 11.69
C ALA A 120 2.77 -3.62 10.38
N TYR A 121 3.43 -2.48 10.11
CA TYR A 121 3.25 -1.73 8.88
C TYR A 121 3.72 -2.52 7.64
N ARG A 122 4.87 -3.21 7.73
CA ARG A 122 5.35 -4.12 6.68
C ARG A 122 4.33 -5.21 6.36
N HIS A 123 3.90 -5.98 7.37
CA HIS A 123 2.96 -7.08 7.16
C HIS A 123 1.63 -6.60 6.57
N TRP A 124 1.19 -5.40 6.94
CA TRP A 124 0.00 -4.81 6.36
C TRP A 124 0.18 -4.48 4.87
N LEU A 125 1.31 -3.90 4.46
CA LEU A 125 1.61 -3.66 3.04
C LEU A 125 1.77 -4.96 2.23
N GLU A 126 2.41 -5.97 2.80
CA GLU A 126 2.53 -7.30 2.19
C GLU A 126 1.15 -7.93 1.98
N ALA A 127 0.25 -7.82 2.97
CA ALA A 127 -1.12 -8.30 2.85
C ALA A 127 -1.93 -7.56 1.78
N ILE A 128 -1.73 -6.24 1.64
CA ILE A 128 -2.35 -5.44 0.56
C ILE A 128 -1.88 -5.96 -0.81
N ALA A 129 -0.56 -6.04 -1.01
CA ALA A 129 0.01 -6.50 -2.27
C ALA A 129 -0.45 -7.92 -2.62
N ALA A 130 -0.43 -8.84 -1.66
CA ALA A 130 -0.86 -10.22 -1.86
C ALA A 130 -2.35 -10.29 -2.26
N ARG A 131 -3.21 -9.49 -1.64
CA ARG A 131 -4.65 -9.45 -1.95
C ARG A 131 -4.91 -8.93 -3.36
N VAL A 132 -4.15 -7.94 -3.82
CA VAL A 132 -4.24 -7.39 -5.17
C VAL A 132 -3.84 -8.44 -6.21
N CYS A 133 -2.65 -9.06 -6.07
CA CYS A 133 -2.20 -10.10 -7.01
C CYS A 133 -3.14 -11.31 -7.07
N GLN A 134 -3.76 -11.69 -5.94
CA GLN A 134 -4.74 -12.79 -5.91
C GLN A 134 -6.07 -12.43 -6.61
N ALA A 135 -6.44 -11.15 -6.66
CA ALA A 135 -7.71 -10.70 -7.22
C ALA A 135 -7.73 -10.76 -8.76
N SER A 136 -6.57 -10.62 -9.40
CA SER A 136 -6.36 -10.65 -10.87
C SER A 136 -6.95 -11.87 -11.57
N ARG A 137 -7.10 -13.01 -10.87
CA ARG A 137 -7.67 -14.25 -11.43
C ARG A 137 -9.20 -14.28 -11.46
N SER A 138 -9.89 -13.44 -10.68
CA SER A 138 -11.35 -13.55 -10.53
C SER A 138 -12.14 -13.01 -11.73
N GLY A 139 -11.47 -12.39 -12.70
CA GLY A 139 -12.07 -11.87 -13.95
C GLY A 139 -11.71 -12.64 -15.23
N GLY A 140 -10.90 -13.70 -15.13
CA GLY A 140 -10.49 -14.51 -16.29
C GLY A 140 -11.46 -15.64 -16.59
N VAL A 141 -12.26 -15.46 -17.65
CA VAL A 141 -13.07 -16.51 -18.30
C VAL A 141 -12.31 -17.85 -18.36
N LEU A 142 -12.87 -18.88 -17.73
CA LEU A 142 -12.46 -20.30 -17.77
C LEU A 142 -11.22 -20.69 -16.94
N GLY A 143 -11.40 -20.80 -15.61
CA GLY A 143 -11.27 -22.07 -14.86
C GLY A 143 -10.08 -23.02 -15.08
N LEU A 144 -8.99 -22.60 -15.72
CA LEU A 144 -7.82 -23.44 -15.97
C LEU A 144 -6.74 -23.09 -14.92
N GLY A 145 -6.46 -24.06 -14.06
CA GLY A 145 -5.64 -23.95 -12.86
C GLY A 145 -4.14 -23.77 -13.15
N GLY A 146 -3.74 -22.53 -13.46
CA GLY A 146 -2.36 -22.06 -13.28
C GLY A 146 -2.08 -21.61 -11.83
N PRO A 147 -0.82 -21.34 -11.46
CA PRO A 147 -0.46 -20.87 -10.12
C PRO A 147 -1.27 -19.63 -9.69
N LEU A 148 -1.53 -19.52 -8.38
CA LEU A 148 -2.37 -18.48 -7.76
C LEU A 148 -1.85 -17.05 -8.01
N VAL A 149 -0.55 -16.93 -8.27
CA VAL A 149 0.22 -15.70 -8.45
C VAL A 149 1.27 -15.98 -9.52
N SER A 150 1.48 -15.07 -10.47
CA SER A 150 2.46 -15.22 -11.55
C SER A 150 3.91 -15.22 -11.02
N PRO A 151 4.92 -15.56 -11.83
CA PRO A 151 6.33 -15.38 -11.46
C PRO A 151 6.71 -13.92 -11.18
N ALA A 152 6.17 -12.94 -11.92
CA ALA A 152 6.52 -11.53 -11.76
C ALA A 152 5.84 -10.91 -10.53
N GLU A 153 4.60 -11.28 -10.22
CA GLU A 153 3.93 -10.94 -8.96
C GLU A 153 4.62 -11.58 -7.75
N GLN A 154 5.00 -12.86 -7.84
CA GLN A 154 5.79 -13.52 -6.80
C GLN A 154 7.11 -12.79 -6.55
N ARG A 155 7.78 -12.36 -7.63
CA ARG A 155 9.00 -11.58 -7.54
C ARG A 155 8.76 -10.23 -6.85
N PHE A 156 7.70 -9.53 -7.23
CA PHE A 156 7.32 -8.26 -6.59
C PHE A 156 7.04 -8.43 -5.09
N LEU A 157 6.29 -9.46 -4.67
CA LEU A 157 6.01 -9.73 -3.27
C LEU A 157 7.30 -10.04 -2.48
N ALA A 158 8.22 -10.81 -3.06
CA ALA A 158 9.52 -11.09 -2.45
C ALA A 158 10.37 -9.82 -2.31
N ASP A 159 10.42 -8.97 -3.34
CA ASP A 159 11.17 -7.73 -3.33
C ASP A 159 10.56 -6.70 -2.35
N LEU A 160 9.23 -6.69 -2.19
CA LEU A 160 8.52 -5.87 -1.21
C LEU A 160 8.88 -6.28 0.22
N GLY A 161 8.87 -7.58 0.53
CA GLY A 161 9.29 -8.08 1.85
C GLY A 161 10.74 -7.73 2.15
N ALA A 162 11.64 -7.96 1.19
CA ALA A 162 13.06 -7.64 1.31
C ALA A 162 13.33 -6.13 1.45
N ALA A 163 12.49 -5.27 0.88
CA ALA A 163 12.61 -3.81 1.00
C ALA A 163 12.53 -3.34 2.45
N PHE A 164 11.85 -4.09 3.32
CA PHE A 164 11.78 -3.71 4.72
C PHE A 164 12.96 -4.24 5.52
N ASP A 165 13.62 -5.34 5.15
CA ASP A 165 14.64 -6.03 5.96
C ASP A 165 15.94 -5.24 6.22
N GLY A 166 16.17 -4.14 5.49
CA GLY A 166 17.33 -3.23 5.65
C GLY A 166 17.20 -2.20 6.75
#